data_AF-A0AA95RXA8-F1
#
_entry.id   AF-A0AA95RXA8-F1
#
_cell.length_a   1.000
_cell.length_b   1.000
_cell.length_c   1.000
_cell.angle_alpha   90.00
_cell.angle_beta   90.00
_cell.angle_gamma   90.00
#
_symmetry.space_group_name_H-M   'P 1'
#
loop_
_entity.id
_entity.type
_entity.pdbx_description
1 polymer ?
#
loop_
_entity_poly.entity_id
_entity_poly.type
_entity_poly.pdbx_seq_one_letter_code
_entity_poly.pdbx_strand_id
1 'polypeptide(L)'
;MKNEYPDSYTASKILREELKDAGIEPPPYSNAAHHLTPWNDSRAEKAQKLLREFGIDHDSAANGVFLPYKVNEYVTTEVLHIGKHSSEYILEVERVLSLVKKRGGTQEDAVEALHDIRERLLDGELKLNKPKKE
;
A
#
# COMPACT_ATOMS: atom_id res chain seq x y z
N MET A 1 7.59 1.27 -13.79
CA MET A 1 7.28 2.42 -14.66
C MET A 1 6.02 3.08 -14.11
N LYS A 2 5.93 4.40 -14.17
CA LYS A 2 4.76 5.20 -13.76
C LYS A 2 4.31 5.99 -14.99
N ASN A 3 3.01 6.18 -15.17
CA ASN A 3 2.48 7.04 -16.23
C ASN A 3 2.74 8.52 -15.93
N GLU A 4 2.66 9.39 -16.95
CA GLU A 4 2.74 10.84 -16.75
C GLU A 4 1.37 11.39 -16.29
N TYR A 5 1.36 12.19 -15.22
CA TYR A 5 0.16 12.78 -14.64
C TYR A 5 0.30 14.28 -14.46
N PRO A 6 -0.81 15.05 -14.46
CA PRO A 6 -0.77 16.49 -14.20
C PRO A 6 -0.18 16.82 -12.82
N ASP A 7 0.59 17.91 -12.72
CA ASP A 7 1.20 18.39 -11.46
C ASP A 7 0.17 18.68 -10.34
N SER A 8 -1.10 18.88 -10.69
CA SER A 8 -2.19 19.09 -9.74
C SER A 8 -2.65 17.80 -9.02
N TYR A 9 -2.17 16.64 -9.45
CA TYR A 9 -2.53 15.36 -8.83
C TYR A 9 -1.75 15.15 -7.53
N THR A 10 -2.48 14.79 -6.48
CA THR A 10 -1.86 14.29 -5.25
C THR A 10 -1.38 12.85 -5.47
N ALA A 11 -0.41 12.39 -4.66
CA ALA A 11 0.11 11.02 -4.72
C ALA A 11 -1.02 9.96 -4.71
N SER A 12 -2.03 10.11 -3.86
CA SER A 12 -3.16 9.17 -3.81
C SER A 12 -4.07 9.23 -5.04
N LYS A 13 -4.16 10.37 -5.74
CA LYS A 13 -4.88 10.45 -7.03
C LYS A 13 -4.11 9.72 -8.13
N ILE A 14 -2.79 9.90 -8.17
CA ILE A 14 -1.92 9.17 -9.09
C ILE A 14 -2.05 7.66 -8.85
N LEU A 15 -1.89 7.23 -7.60
CA LEU A 15 -2.00 5.82 -7.24
C LEU A 15 -3.36 5.22 -7.63
N ARG A 16 -4.45 5.99 -7.47
CA ARG A 16 -5.78 5.53 -7.89
C ARG A 16 -5.84 5.23 -9.38
N GLU A 17 -5.26 6.07 -10.23
CA GLU A 17 -5.25 5.85 -11.67
C GLU A 17 -4.32 4.68 -12.04
N GLU A 18 -3.14 4.58 -11.42
CA GLU A 18 -2.24 3.43 -11.62
C GLU A 18 -2.91 2.10 -11.24
N LEU A 19 -3.67 2.05 -10.14
CA LEU A 19 -4.44 0.86 -9.76
C LEU A 19 -5.47 0.48 -10.83
N LYS A 20 -6.21 1.46 -11.36
CA LYS A 20 -7.20 1.22 -12.43
C LYS A 20 -6.54 0.76 -13.73
N ASP A 21 -5.43 1.38 -14.11
CA ASP A 21 -4.66 1.00 -15.31
C ASP A 21 -4.10 -0.42 -15.20
N ALA A 22 -3.80 -0.88 -13.97
CA ALA A 22 -3.42 -2.26 -13.67
C ALA A 22 -4.62 -3.23 -13.59
N GLY A 23 -5.84 -2.79 -13.89
CA GLY A 23 -7.06 -3.59 -13.86
C GLY A 23 -7.63 -3.83 -12.45
N ILE A 24 -7.15 -3.10 -11.45
CA ILE A 24 -7.70 -3.14 -10.09
C ILE A 24 -8.77 -2.07 -10.00
N GLU A 25 -10.02 -2.47 -10.22
CA GLU A 25 -11.15 -1.56 -10.17
C GLU A 25 -11.48 -1.14 -8.72
N PRO A 26 -11.83 0.13 -8.49
CA PRO A 26 -12.26 0.56 -7.17
C PRO A 26 -13.57 -0.14 -6.77
N PRO A 27 -13.67 -0.64 -5.54
CA PRO A 27 -14.89 -1.26 -5.06
C PRO A 27 -16.11 -0.31 -5.10
N PRO A 28 -17.36 -0.83 -5.15
CA PRO A 28 -18.59 -0.04 -5.27
C PRO A 28 -19.00 0.67 -3.97
N TYR A 29 -18.05 1.00 -3.10
CA TYR A 29 -18.24 1.73 -1.86
C TYR A 29 -17.20 2.83 -1.72
N SER A 30 -17.44 3.79 -0.81
CA SER A 30 -16.49 4.88 -0.57
C SER A 30 -15.15 4.33 -0.05
N ASN A 31 -14.08 4.56 -0.81
CA ASN A 31 -12.75 4.00 -0.58
C ASN A 31 -11.61 4.99 -0.90
N ALA A 32 -10.44 4.74 -0.34
CA ALA A 32 -9.20 5.46 -0.59
C ALA A 32 -8.22 4.60 -1.36
N ALA A 33 -7.49 5.17 -2.33
CA ALA A 33 -6.24 4.58 -2.79
C ALA A 33 -5.18 4.80 -1.70
N HIS A 34 -4.69 3.69 -1.16
CA HIS A 34 -3.78 3.66 -0.02
C HIS A 34 -2.42 3.13 -0.44
N HIS A 35 -1.36 3.89 -0.14
CA HIS A 35 0.00 3.41 -0.35
C HIS A 35 0.38 2.40 0.73
N LEU A 36 0.84 1.20 0.33
CA LEU A 36 1.31 0.16 1.23
C LEU A 36 2.53 0.63 2.01
N THR A 37 3.54 1.11 1.29
CA THR A 37 4.64 1.90 1.86
C THR A 37 4.20 3.35 1.92
N PRO A 38 4.10 4.01 3.08
CA PRO A 38 3.72 5.42 3.15
C PRO A 38 4.80 6.33 2.54
N TRP A 39 4.48 7.30 1.66
CA TRP A 39 5.47 8.27 1.15
C TRP A 39 5.81 9.38 2.14
N ASN A 40 4.81 9.91 2.84
CA ASN A 40 4.96 11.11 3.67
C ASN A 40 5.15 10.77 5.15
N ASP A 41 5.83 9.67 5.45
CA ASP A 41 6.15 9.26 6.81
C ASP A 41 7.65 8.94 6.89
N SER A 42 8.40 9.73 7.66
CA SER A 42 9.85 9.55 7.81
C SER A 42 10.22 8.20 8.43
N ARG A 43 9.30 7.58 9.18
CA ARG A 43 9.51 6.23 9.71
C ARG A 43 9.59 5.17 8.60
N ALA A 44 9.07 5.47 7.42
CA ALA A 44 9.06 4.56 6.28
C ALA A 44 10.24 4.77 5.30
N GLU A 45 11.20 5.65 5.61
CA GLU A 45 12.31 6.00 4.71
C GLU A 45 13.07 4.77 4.16
N LYS A 46 13.28 3.75 4.99
CA LYS A 46 13.97 2.53 4.57
C LYS A 46 13.12 1.68 3.62
N ALA A 47 11.84 1.52 3.88
CA ALA A 47 10.92 0.85 2.95
C ALA A 47 10.82 1.60 1.62
N GLN A 48 10.74 2.94 1.65
CA GLN A 48 10.75 3.79 0.46
C GLN A 48 12.06 3.64 -0.34
N LYS A 49 13.20 3.54 0.34
CA LYS A 49 14.50 3.29 -0.31
C LYS A 49 14.52 1.91 -0.98
N LEU A 50 13.98 0.88 -0.33
CA LEU A 50 13.88 -0.46 -0.90
C LEU A 50 13.01 -0.47 -2.17
N LEU A 51 11.86 0.20 -2.17
CA LEU A 51 11.04 0.34 -3.39
C LEU A 51 11.85 0.91 -4.55
N ARG A 52 12.59 2.00 -4.32
CA ARG A 52 13.46 2.61 -5.34
C ARG A 52 14.55 1.66 -5.81
N GLU A 53 15.17 0.90 -4.92
CA GLU A 53 16.19 -0.10 -5.28
C GLU A 53 15.65 -1.27 -6.10
N PHE A 54 14.36 -1.59 -5.95
CA PHE A 54 13.66 -2.57 -6.79
C PHE A 54 13.09 -1.95 -8.07
N GLY A 55 13.29 -0.65 -8.33
CA GLY A 55 12.72 0.02 -9.50
C GLY A 55 11.20 0.20 -9.45
N ILE A 56 10.60 0.11 -8.26
CA ILE A 56 9.18 0.31 -8.04
C ILE A 56 8.94 1.79 -7.70
N ASP A 57 8.17 2.46 -8.55
CA ASP A 57 7.76 3.85 -8.28
C ASP A 57 6.83 3.90 -7.06
N HIS A 58 6.92 4.99 -6.30
CA HIS A 58 6.13 5.14 -5.09
C HIS A 58 4.62 5.07 -5.37
N ASP A 59 4.15 5.70 -6.45
CA ASP A 59 2.74 5.74 -6.82
C ASP A 59 2.31 4.56 -7.69
N SER A 60 3.21 3.61 -7.97
CA SER A 60 2.89 2.42 -8.76
C SER A 60 1.75 1.63 -8.12
N ALA A 61 0.91 1.03 -8.97
CA ALA A 61 -0.13 0.08 -8.55
C ALA A 61 0.38 -1.01 -7.60
N ALA A 62 1.62 -1.49 -7.79
CA ALA A 62 2.24 -2.49 -6.92
C ALA A 62 2.33 -2.04 -5.45
N ASN A 63 2.44 -0.74 -5.20
CA ASN A 63 2.48 -0.15 -3.86
C ASN A 63 1.10 0.34 -3.40
N GLY A 64 0.00 -0.09 -4.03
CA GLY A 64 -1.36 0.39 -3.75
C GLY A 64 -2.36 -0.66 -3.32
N VAL A 65 -3.40 -0.22 -2.61
CA VAL A 65 -4.62 -0.97 -2.31
C VAL A 65 -5.80 -0.01 -2.13
N PHE A 66 -7.03 -0.43 -2.45
CA PHE A 66 -8.23 0.32 -2.09
C PHE A 66 -8.74 -0.10 -0.71
N LEU A 67 -8.81 0.85 0.22
CA LEU A 67 -9.32 0.59 1.58
C LEU A 67 -10.60 1.38 1.85
N PRO A 68 -11.63 0.77 2.47
CA PRO A 68 -12.88 1.44 2.82
C PRO A 68 -12.67 2.52 3.90
N TYR A 69 -13.47 3.59 3.85
CA TYR A 69 -13.50 4.57 4.94
C TYR A 69 -14.34 4.13 6.15
N LYS A 70 -15.31 3.24 5.93
CA LYS A 70 -16.28 2.79 6.92
C LYS A 70 -16.79 1.39 6.60
N VAL A 71 -17.18 0.65 7.64
CA VAL A 71 -17.91 -0.63 7.49
C VAL A 71 -19.23 -0.39 6.76
N ASN A 72 -19.57 -1.29 5.84
CA ASN A 72 -20.83 -1.34 5.11
C ASN A 72 -21.10 -2.77 4.65
N GLU A 73 -22.19 -3.02 3.93
CA GLU A 73 -22.61 -4.37 3.50
C GLU A 73 -21.59 -5.11 2.61
N TYR A 74 -20.70 -4.39 1.93
CA TYR A 74 -19.64 -4.95 1.09
C TYR A 74 -18.32 -5.16 1.84
N VAL A 75 -18.14 -4.51 2.99
CA VAL A 75 -16.88 -4.55 3.75
C VAL A 75 -17.01 -5.63 4.82
N THR A 76 -16.32 -6.73 4.62
CA THR A 76 -16.38 -7.89 5.51
C THR A 76 -15.16 -7.98 6.40
N THR A 77 -13.98 -7.86 5.82
CA THR A 77 -12.71 -8.20 6.45
C THR A 77 -11.67 -7.08 6.32
N GLU A 78 -11.87 -6.19 5.35
CA GLU A 78 -10.91 -5.18 4.95
C GLU A 78 -10.61 -4.20 6.09
N VAL A 79 -9.34 -3.86 6.23
CA VAL A 79 -8.93 -2.80 7.16
C VAL A 79 -9.47 -1.45 6.67
N LEU A 80 -10.03 -0.69 7.61
CA LEU A 80 -10.49 0.67 7.31
C LEU A 80 -9.30 1.64 7.12
N HIS A 81 -9.44 2.55 6.17
CA HIS A 81 -8.54 3.68 5.95
C HIS A 81 -8.74 4.77 7.01
N ILE A 82 -8.43 4.46 8.27
CA ILE A 82 -8.62 5.36 9.41
C ILE A 82 -7.34 5.57 10.21
N GLY A 83 -7.14 6.78 10.71
CA GLY A 83 -6.00 7.13 11.54
C GLY A 83 -4.67 7.16 10.76
N LYS A 84 -3.57 7.07 11.50
CA LYS A 84 -2.21 7.03 10.96
C LYS A 84 -1.69 5.59 10.95
N HIS A 85 -0.73 5.32 10.07
CA HIS A 85 0.05 4.09 10.09
C HIS A 85 0.67 3.85 11.48
N SER A 86 0.48 2.65 12.00
CA SER A 86 1.21 2.18 13.19
C SER A 86 2.69 1.99 12.84
N SER A 87 3.57 2.07 13.85
CA SER A 87 4.98 1.77 13.63
C SER A 87 5.17 0.29 13.28
N GLU A 88 4.33 -0.58 13.84
CA GLU A 88 4.33 -2.02 13.58
C GLU A 88 4.03 -2.34 12.11
N TYR A 89 3.04 -1.66 11.52
CA TYR A 89 2.73 -1.79 10.10
C TYR A 89 3.91 -1.37 9.23
N ILE A 90 4.51 -0.20 9.52
CA ILE A 90 5.66 0.31 8.74
C ILE A 90 6.85 -0.66 8.81
N LEU A 91 7.14 -1.18 10.01
CA LEU A 91 8.20 -2.16 10.21
C LEU A 91 7.92 -3.48 9.49
N GLU A 92 6.66 -3.90 9.40
CA GLU A 92 6.29 -5.11 8.65
C GLU A 92 6.54 -4.95 7.16
N VAL A 93 6.13 -3.83 6.56
CA VAL A 93 6.41 -3.51 5.15
C VAL A 93 7.92 -3.48 4.89
N GLU A 94 8.69 -2.81 5.76
CA GLU A 94 10.15 -2.78 5.68
C GLU A 94 10.77 -4.18 5.78
N ARG A 95 10.29 -4.99 6.72
CA ARG A 95 10.79 -6.35 6.97
C ARG A 95 10.60 -7.22 5.73
N VAL A 96 9.41 -7.21 5.15
CA VAL A 96 9.08 -8.00 3.96
C VAL A 96 10.00 -7.62 2.79
N LEU A 97 10.09 -6.33 2.45
CA LEU A 97 10.97 -5.87 1.36
C LEU A 97 12.45 -6.15 1.65
N SER A 98 12.88 -5.98 2.90
CA SER A 98 14.26 -6.28 3.31
C SER A 98 14.60 -7.76 3.15
N LEU A 99 13.64 -8.66 3.41
CA LEU A 99 13.86 -10.10 3.26
C LEU A 99 14.00 -10.50 1.79
N VAL A 100 13.19 -9.94 0.90
CA VAL A 100 13.34 -10.12 -0.55
C VAL A 100 14.74 -9.67 -0.98
N LYS A 101 15.16 -8.46 -0.55
CA LYS A 101 16.48 -7.91 -0.92
C LYS A 101 17.63 -8.77 -0.42
N LYS A 102 17.56 -9.22 0.85
CA LYS A 102 18.60 -10.07 1.46
C LYS A 102 18.74 -11.43 0.78
N ARG A 103 17.66 -11.94 0.18
CA ARG A 103 17.67 -13.19 -0.60
C ARG A 103 18.13 -13.00 -2.04
N GLY A 104 18.45 -11.77 -2.46
CA GLY A 104 18.81 -11.45 -3.84
C GLY A 104 17.62 -11.44 -4.79
N GLY A 105 16.40 -11.23 -4.29
CA GLY A 105 15.19 -11.21 -5.10
C GLY A 105 15.14 -10.06 -6.10
N THR A 106 14.30 -10.23 -7.11
CA THR A 106 14.11 -9.28 -8.22
C THR A 106 13.02 -8.24 -7.92
N GLN A 107 12.72 -7.40 -8.91
CA GLN A 107 11.58 -6.49 -8.84
C GLN A 107 10.25 -7.26 -8.72
N GLU A 108 10.11 -8.36 -9.46
CA GLU A 108 8.92 -9.21 -9.46
C GLU A 108 8.67 -9.83 -8.08
N ASP A 109 9.72 -10.35 -7.43
CA ASP A 109 9.62 -10.87 -6.05
C ASP A 109 9.16 -9.81 -5.05
N ALA A 110 9.61 -8.55 -5.24
CA ALA A 110 9.19 -7.44 -4.40
C ALA A 110 7.72 -7.05 -4.65
N VAL A 111 7.26 -7.10 -5.91
CA VAL A 111 5.85 -6.88 -6.26
C VAL A 111 4.97 -7.97 -5.66
N GLU A 112 5.38 -9.24 -5.71
CA GLU A 112 4.67 -10.36 -5.09
C GLU A 112 4.58 -10.18 -3.56
N ALA A 113 5.68 -9.78 -2.93
CA ALA A 113 5.71 -9.45 -1.50
C ALA A 113 4.77 -8.28 -1.11
N LEU A 114 4.65 -7.25 -1.95
CA LEU A 114 3.69 -6.17 -1.74
C LEU A 114 2.26 -6.64 -1.97
N HIS A 115 2.04 -7.55 -2.91
CA HIS A 115 0.73 -8.16 -3.13
C HIS A 115 0.28 -8.97 -1.90
N ASP A 116 1.17 -9.75 -1.26
CA ASP A 116 0.86 -10.42 0.02
C ASP A 116 0.41 -9.42 1.10
N ILE A 117 1.10 -8.29 1.23
CA ILE A 117 0.70 -7.23 2.18
C ILE A 117 -0.69 -6.68 1.83
N ARG A 118 -0.98 -6.46 0.54
CA ARG A 118 -2.31 -6.04 0.08
C ARG A 118 -3.38 -7.03 0.51
N GLU A 119 -3.21 -8.32 0.22
CA GLU A 119 -4.20 -9.35 0.56
C GLU A 119 -4.41 -9.41 2.08
N ARG A 120 -3.34 -9.38 2.87
CA ARG A 120 -3.44 -9.37 4.34
C ARG A 120 -4.16 -8.14 4.89
N LEU A 121 -4.15 -7.00 4.20
CA LEU A 121 -4.96 -5.83 4.56
C LEU A 121 -6.43 -6.00 4.17
N LEU A 122 -6.71 -6.65 3.03
CA LEU A 122 -8.08 -6.93 2.57
C LEU A 122 -8.76 -8.03 3.41
N ASP A 123 -7.99 -8.99 3.88
CA ASP A 123 -8.47 -10.07 4.75
C ASP A 123 -8.45 -9.68 6.24
N GLY A 124 -7.90 -8.50 6.56
CA GLY A 124 -7.88 -7.97 7.92
C GLY A 124 -6.85 -8.62 8.85
N GLU A 125 -6.00 -9.51 8.33
CA GLU A 125 -4.92 -10.18 9.06
C GLU A 125 -3.82 -9.21 9.49
N LEU A 126 -3.50 -8.23 8.65
CA LEU A 126 -2.56 -7.16 8.95
C LEU A 126 -3.32 -5.91 9.42
N LYS A 127 -2.92 -5.30 10.53
CA LYS A 127 -3.55 -4.06 11.02
C LYS A 127 -2.76 -2.84 10.57
N LEU A 128 -3.44 -1.87 9.97
CA LEU A 128 -2.84 -0.62 9.52
C LEU A 128 -2.51 0.34 10.67
N ASN A 129 -3.37 0.37 11.67
CA ASN A 129 -3.28 1.23 12.84
C ASN A 129 -3.33 0.37 14.12
N LYS A 130 -3.01 0.98 15.26
CA LYS A 130 -3.38 0.39 16.54
C LYS A 130 -4.87 0.67 16.75
N PRO A 131 -5.70 -0.32 17.10
CA PRO A 131 -7.05 -0.04 17.54
C PRO A 131 -6.97 0.95 18.70
N LYS A 132 -7.83 1.99 18.69
CA LYS A 132 -8.02 2.79 19.89
C LYS A 132 -8.48 1.81 20.96
N LYS A 133 -7.79 1.76 22.10
CA LYS A 133 -8.31 1.07 23.28
C LYS A 133 -9.71 1.64 23.53
N GLU A 134 -10.71 0.77 23.52
CA GLU A 134 -12.04 1.08 24.06
C GLU A 134 -11.94 1.38 25.55
#